data_AF-A0A843JZJ2-F1
#
_entry.id   AF-A0A843JZJ2-F1
#
_cell.length_a   1.000
_cell.length_b   1.000
_cell.length_c   1.000
_cell.angle_alpha   90.00
_cell.angle_beta   90.00
_cell.angle_gamma   90.00
#
_symmetry.space_group_name_H-M   'P 1'
#
loop_
_entity.id
_entity.type
_entity.pdbx_description
1 polymer ?
#
loop_
_entity_poly.entity_id
_entity_poly.type
_entity_poly.pdbx_seq_one_letter_code
_entity_poly.pdbx_strand_id
1 'polypeptide(L)'
;MPKPRSGRNIISASEISQYVYCPISWHLKRSGVPMDSPGLERGVAEHERAGGCLRLAARRERTASLLRMVALLLAFAALILLGWVLWIGL
;
A
#
# COMPACT_ATOMS: atom_id res chain seq x y z
N MET A 1 -4.62 4.42 -15.03
CA MET A 1 -4.36 5.82 -14.58
C MET A 1 -5.57 6.70 -14.89
N PRO A 2 -5.95 7.65 -14.02
CA PRO A 2 -7.08 8.53 -14.30
C PRO A 2 -6.75 9.45 -15.49
N LYS A 3 -7.66 9.49 -16.47
CA LYS A 3 -7.61 10.36 -17.64
C LYS A 3 -7.37 11.81 -17.19
N PRO A 4 -6.40 12.56 -17.77
CA PRO A 4 -6.20 13.96 -17.42
C PRO A 4 -7.51 14.70 -17.71
N ARG A 5 -8.13 15.23 -16.65
CA ARG A 5 -9.38 16.00 -16.78
C ARG A 5 -8.99 17.42 -17.14
N SER A 6 -8.92 17.72 -18.42
CA SER A 6 -8.87 19.11 -18.88
C SER A 6 -10.06 19.86 -18.26
N GLY A 7 -9.78 20.90 -17.47
CA GLY A 7 -10.81 21.72 -16.82
C GLY A 7 -10.82 21.72 -15.28
N ARG A 8 -9.97 20.96 -14.58
CA ARG A 8 -9.80 21.12 -13.12
C ARG A 8 -8.50 21.85 -12.80
N ASN A 9 -8.55 22.87 -11.94
CA ASN A 9 -7.39 23.56 -11.33
C ASN A 9 -6.62 22.67 -10.33
N ILE A 10 -6.55 21.36 -10.58
CA ILE A 10 -5.84 20.40 -9.74
C ILE A 10 -4.70 19.85 -10.60
N ILE A 11 -3.47 20.11 -10.17
CA ILE A 11 -2.25 19.58 -10.78
C ILE A 11 -1.68 18.48 -9.88
N SER A 12 -1.33 17.34 -10.47
CA SER A 12 -0.64 16.26 -9.78
C SER A 12 0.87 16.51 -9.70
N ALA A 13 1.56 15.89 -8.72
CA ALA A 13 3.02 15.97 -8.63
C ALA A 13 3.72 15.52 -9.93
N SER A 14 3.17 14.50 -10.60
CA SER A 14 3.68 14.03 -11.90
C SER A 14 3.46 15.04 -13.05
N GLU A 15 2.43 15.87 -12.99
CA GLU A 15 2.26 16.97 -13.95
C GLU A 15 3.27 18.09 -13.72
N ILE A 16 3.60 18.38 -12.46
CA ILE A 16 4.62 19.38 -12.11
C ILE A 16 5.99 18.92 -12.64
N SER A 17 6.37 17.66 -12.40
CA SER A 17 7.63 17.12 -12.91
C SER A 17 7.67 17.10 -14.44
N GLN A 18 6.53 16.82 -15.09
CA GLN A 18 6.44 16.84 -16.54
C GLN A 18 6.56 18.26 -17.11
N TYR A 19 5.99 19.26 -16.45
CA TYR A 19 6.13 20.67 -16.84
C TYR A 19 7.60 21.12 -16.76
N VAL A 20 8.29 20.76 -15.67
CA VAL A 20 9.72 21.06 -15.50
C VAL A 20 10.58 20.36 -16.57
N TYR A 21 10.24 19.12 -16.92
CA TYR A 21 10.96 18.37 -17.96
C TYR A 21 10.73 18.94 -19.37
N CYS A 22 9.47 19.15 -19.76
CA CYS A 22 9.11 19.72 -21.07
C CYS A 22 7.73 20.39 -21.01
N PRO A 23 7.67 21.74 -21.01
CA PRO A 23 6.42 22.49 -20.94
C PRO A 23 5.47 22.22 -22.12
N ILE A 24 6.02 22.00 -23.32
CA ILE A 24 5.23 21.66 -24.52
C ILE A 24 4.56 20.30 -24.35
N SER A 25 5.28 19.28 -23.87
CA SER A 25 4.70 17.96 -23.62
C SER A 25 3.56 18.01 -22.59
N TRP A 26 3.72 18.84 -21.57
CA TRP A 26 2.71 19.07 -20.53
C TRP A 26 1.46 19.72 -21.13
N HIS A 27 1.63 20.74 -21.96
CA HIS A 27 0.53 21.42 -22.63
C HIS A 27 -0.23 20.48 -23.58
N LEU A 28 0.48 19.73 -24.43
CA LEU A 28 -0.12 18.75 -25.35
C LEU A 28 -0.91 17.66 -24.62
N LYS A 29 -0.39 17.16 -23.49
CA LYS A 29 -1.10 16.20 -22.63
C LYS A 29 -2.38 16.78 -22.03
N ARG A 30 -2.38 18.06 -21.64
CA ARG A 30 -3.60 18.77 -21.18
C ARG A 30 -4.60 19.03 -22.30
N SER A 31 -4.13 19.19 -23.53
CA SER A 31 -4.94 19.33 -24.74
C SER A 31 -5.53 17.98 -25.22
N GLY A 32 -5.25 16.89 -24.52
CA GLY A 32 -5.85 15.57 -24.80
C GLY A 32 -5.08 14.73 -25.81
N VAL A 33 -3.88 15.14 -26.21
CA VAL A 33 -3.02 14.36 -27.08
C VAL A 33 -2.47 13.16 -26.29
N PRO A 34 -2.67 11.91 -26.75
CA PRO A 34 -2.11 10.75 -26.09
C PRO A 34 -0.59 10.80 -26.17
N MET A 35 0.08 10.58 -25.05
CA MET A 35 1.52 10.34 -25.05
C MET A 35 1.77 8.86 -24.79
N ASP A 36 2.25 8.16 -25.81
CA ASP A 36 2.83 6.84 -25.63
C ASP A 36 4.31 7.00 -25.30
N SER A 37 4.72 6.43 -24.17
CA SER A 37 6.14 6.23 -23.90
C SER A 37 6.35 4.89 -23.20
N PRO A 38 7.26 4.05 -23.70
CA PRO A 38 7.54 2.75 -23.09
C PRO A 38 8.11 2.88 -21.67
N GLY A 39 8.76 4.01 -21.36
CA GLY A 39 9.22 4.32 -20.00
C GLY A 39 8.08 4.54 -19.01
N LEU A 40 6.96 5.12 -19.45
CA LEU A 40 5.79 5.33 -18.58
C LEU A 40 5.11 4.00 -18.26
N GLU A 41 4.87 3.13 -19.24
CA GLU A 41 4.29 1.81 -19.01
C GLU A 41 5.13 0.98 -18.04
N ARG A 42 6.45 0.99 -18.22
CA ARG A 42 7.39 0.32 -17.32
C ARG A 42 7.33 0.88 -15.90
N GLY A 43 7.22 2.21 -15.75
CA GLY A 43 7.05 2.86 -14.45
C GLY A 43 5.75 2.46 -13.75
N VAL A 44 4.64 2.37 -14.49
CA VAL A 44 3.35 1.91 -13.95
C VAL A 44 3.42 0.45 -13.50
N ALA A 45 4.01 -0.42 -14.32
CA ALA A 45 4.16 -1.83 -13.99
C ALA A 45 4.97 -2.05 -12.70
N GLU A 46 6.04 -1.29 -12.49
CA GLU A 46 6.83 -1.37 -11.26
C GLU A 46 6.07 -0.82 -10.04
N HIS A 47 5.29 0.26 -10.19
CA HIS A 47 4.41 0.74 -9.12
C HIS A 47 3.32 -0.27 -8.75
N GLU A 48 2.73 -0.96 -9.72
CA GLU A 48 1.76 -2.02 -9.47
C GLU A 48 2.38 -3.24 -8.79
N ARG A 49 3.61 -3.63 -9.19
CA ARG A 49 4.38 -4.69 -8.53
C ARG A 49 4.68 -4.34 -7.08
N ALA A 50 5.20 -3.14 -6.82
CA ALA A 50 5.50 -2.66 -5.47
C ALA A 50 4.24 -2.57 -4.61
N GLY A 51 3.14 -2.04 -5.15
CA GLY A 51 1.83 -2.01 -4.47
C GLY A 51 1.28 -3.41 -4.18
N GLY A 52 1.50 -4.37 -5.08
CA GLY A 52 1.17 -5.78 -4.88
C GLY A 52 1.96 -6.41 -3.72
N CYS A 53 3.27 -6.15 -3.65
CA CYS A 53 4.13 -6.61 -2.56
C CYS A 53 3.68 -6.05 -1.19
N LEU A 54 3.34 -4.75 -1.12
CA LEU A 54 2.81 -4.14 0.10
C LEU A 54 1.49 -4.79 0.55
N ARG A 55 0.60 -5.14 -0.39
CA ARG A 55 -0.66 -5.82 -0.09
C ARG A 55 -0.44 -7.24 0.46
N LEU A 56 0.58 -7.95 -0.04
CA LEU A 56 0.97 -9.26 0.47
C LEU A 56 1.59 -9.17 1.86
N ALA A 57 2.45 -8.17 2.11
CA ALA A 57 3.02 -7.89 3.42
C ALA A 57 1.94 -7.56 4.47
N ALA A 58 1.01 -6.67 4.13
CA ALA A 58 -0.11 -6.32 5.00
C ALA A 58 -1.03 -7.52 5.33
N ARG A 59 -1.20 -8.47 4.39
CA ARG A 59 -1.93 -9.71 4.67
C ARG A 59 -1.19 -10.62 5.66
N ARG A 60 0.13 -10.75 5.52
CA ARG A 60 0.96 -11.54 6.45
C ARG A 60 1.00 -10.95 7.87
N GLU A 61 1.04 -9.63 7.98
CA GLU A 61 0.99 -8.95 9.29
C GLU A 61 -0.31 -9.22 10.03
N ARG A 62 -1.46 -9.23 9.34
CA ARG A 62 -2.75 -9.56 9.97
C ARG A 62 -2.79 -10.98 10.52
N THR A 63 -2.30 -11.96 9.75
CA THR A 63 -2.26 -13.36 10.21
C THR A 63 -1.28 -13.54 11.37
N ALA A 64 -0.11 -12.90 11.31
CA ALA A 64 0.87 -12.92 12.39
C ALA A 64 0.34 -12.26 13.68
N SER A 65 -0.40 -11.15 13.55
CA SER A 65 -1.02 -10.47 14.69
C SER A 65 -2.10 -11.31 15.35
N LEU A 66 -2.93 -12.03 14.57
CA LEU A 66 -3.95 -12.92 15.11
C LEU A 66 -3.32 -14.10 15.85
N LEU A 67 -2.32 -14.76 15.25
CA LEU A 67 -1.60 -15.85 15.89
C LEU A 67 -0.93 -15.40 17.20
N ARG A 68 -0.33 -14.20 17.20
CA ARG A 68 0.28 -13.60 18.40
C ARG A 68 -0.75 -13.33 19.51
N MET A 69 -1.94 -12.84 19.18
CA MET A 69 -3.01 -12.67 20.16
C MET A 69 -3.48 -14.01 20.75
N VAL A 70 -3.72 -15.01 19.90
CA VAL A 70 -4.15 -16.35 20.35
C VAL A 70 -3.09 -16.98 21.26
N ALA A 71 -1.81 -16.89 20.88
CA ALA A 71 -0.72 -17.41 21.70
C ALA A 71 -0.66 -16.76 23.09
N LEU A 72 -0.84 -15.44 23.17
CA LEU A 72 -0.87 -14.72 24.45
C LEU A 72 -2.06 -15.12 25.32
N LEU A 73 -3.26 -15.28 24.73
CA LEU A 73 -4.45 -15.73 25.46
C LEU A 73 -4.26 -17.14 26.02
N LEU A 74 -3.70 -18.06 25.23
CA LEU A 74 -3.41 -19.42 25.68
C LEU A 74 -2.36 -19.44 26.80
N ALA A 75 -1.31 -18.63 26.69
CA ALA A 75 -0.29 -18.50 27.73
C ALA A 75 -0.89 -17.98 29.06
N PHE A 76 -1.74 -16.96 28.99
CA PHE A 76 -2.45 -16.45 30.17
C PHE A 76 -3.39 -17.49 30.77
N ALA A 77 -4.16 -18.20 29.95
CA ALA A 77 -5.05 -19.26 30.41
C ALA A 77 -4.26 -20.39 31.12
N ALA A 78 -3.11 -20.78 30.57
CA ALA A 78 -2.24 -21.78 31.17
C ALA A 78 -1.69 -21.33 32.54
N LEU A 79 -1.27 -20.07 32.67
CA LEU A 79 -0.80 -19.51 33.94
C LEU A 79 -1.91 -19.48 35.00
N ILE A 80 -3.12 -19.08 34.61
CA ILE A 80 -4.29 -19.07 35.50
C ILE A 80 -4.62 -20.49 35.97
N LEU A 81 -4.68 -21.46 35.05
CA LEU A 81 -4.94 -22.86 35.38
C LEU A 81 -3.88 -23.44 36.30
N LEU A 82 -2.60 -23.15 36.04
CA LEU A 82 -1.49 -23.60 36.87
C LEU A 82 -1.56 -23.00 38.28
N GLY A 83 -1.85 -21.70 38.40
CA GLY A 83 -2.09 -21.06 39.69
C GLY A 83 -3.29 -21.65 40.43
N TRP A 84 -4.36 -22.00 39.71
CA TRP A 84 -5.57 -22.59 40.28
C TRP A 84 -5.33 -24.00 40.83
N VAL A 85 -4.58 -24.82 40.09
CA VAL A 85 -4.17 -26.17 40.53
C VAL A 85 -3.26 -26.10 41.75
N LEU A 86 -2.29 -25.18 41.75
CA LEU A 86 -1.39 -24.98 42.89
C LEU A 86 -2.15 -24.48 44.13
N TRP A 87 -3.22 -23.70 43.96
CA TRP A 87 -4.06 -23.21 45.05
C TRP A 87 -4.98 -24.28 45.66
N ILE A 88 -5.49 -25.22 44.85
CA ILE A 88 -6.33 -26.33 45.32
C ILE A 88 -5.48 -27.47 45.92
N GLY A 89 -4.26 -27.67 45.40
CA GLY A 89 -3.35 -28.71 45.88
C GLY A 89 -2.56 -28.37 47.14
N LEU A 90 -2.63 -27.11 47.62
CA LEU A 90 -1.99 -26.60 48.83
C LEU A 90 -3.03 -26.40 49.93
#